data_AF-A0A934HFZ3-F1
#
_entry.id   AF-A0A934HFZ3-F1
#
_cell.length_a   1.000
_cell.length_b   1.000
_cell.length_c   1.000
_cell.angle_alpha   90.00
_cell.angle_beta   90.00
_cell.angle_gamma   90.00
#
_symmetry.space_group_name_H-M   'P 1'
#
loop_
_entity.id
_entity.type
_entity.pdbx_description
1 polymer ?
#
loop_
_entity_poly.entity_id
_entity_poly.type
_entity_poly.pdbx_seq_one_letter_code
_entity_poly.pdbx_strand_id
1 'polypeptide(L)' 'MDRLEDDLDGQAVVLRLDFTSQVGRDSARMYNVKIVPTLLVFDGRGQVVHRQTGMPDTDAIHAEIAALSAPVE' A
#
# COMPACT_ATOMS: atom_id res chain seq x y z
N MET A 1 9.17 2.32 11.79
CA MET A 1 8.28 1.80 10.74
C MET A 1 6.93 1.34 11.31
N ASP A 2 6.75 1.29 12.63
CA ASP A 2 5.47 0.96 13.30
C ASP A 2 4.48 2.13 13.44
N ARG A 3 4.79 3.30 12.87
CA ARG A 3 3.92 4.47 12.98
C ARG A 3 2.92 4.60 11.83
N LEU A 4 3.23 4.05 10.66
CA LEU A 4 2.37 4.17 9.48
C LEU A 4 0.98 3.55 9.69
N GLU A 5 0.87 2.43 10.42
CA GLU A 5 -0.43 1.84 10.77
C GLU A 5 -1.22 2.71 11.74
N ASP A 6 -0.54 3.37 12.68
CA ASP A 6 -1.13 4.24 13.70
C ASP A 6 -1.57 5.58 13.09
N ASP A 7 -0.73 6.15 12.23
CA ASP A 7 -1.01 7.42 11.55
C ASP A 7 -2.12 7.29 10.48
N LEU A 8 -2.37 6.07 9.96
CA LEU A 8 -3.43 5.79 8.99
C LEU A 8 -4.69 5.19 9.62
N ASP A 9 -4.72 5.05 10.94
CA ASP A 9 -5.89 4.55 11.65
C ASP A 9 -7.12 5.43 11.38
N GLY A 10 -8.22 4.80 10.97
CA GLY A 10 -9.44 5.49 10.55
C GLY A 10 -9.44 6.07 9.13
N GLN A 11 -8.33 6.03 8.39
CA GLN A 11 -8.24 6.50 6.99
C GLN A 11 -7.99 5.36 6.00
N ALA A 12 -7.11 4.41 6.34
CA ALA A 12 -6.77 3.30 5.47
C ALA A 12 -6.42 2.03 6.26
N VAL A 13 -6.68 0.87 5.66
CA VAL A 13 -6.25 -0.42 6.23
C VAL A 13 -4.89 -0.77 5.67
N VAL A 14 -3.87 -0.84 6.53
CA VAL A 14 -2.51 -1.25 6.14
C VAL A 14 -2.38 -2.76 6.30
N LEU A 15 -2.04 -3.45 5.21
CA LEU A 15 -1.79 -4.89 5.21
C LEU A 15 -0.32 -5.17 4.88
N ARG A 16 0.38 -5.83 5.82
CA ARG A 16 1.74 -6.31 5.61
C ARG A 16 1.69 -7.77 5.17
N LEU A 17 2.10 -8.02 3.92
CA LEU A 17 2.20 -9.36 3.37
C LEU A 17 3.65 -9.82 3.35
N ASP A 18 3.90 -10.98 3.95
CA ASP A 18 5.18 -11.67 3.82
C ASP A 18 5.31 -12.24 2.40
N PHE A 19 6.30 -11.77 1.64
CA PHE A 19 6.54 -12.20 0.26
C PHE A 19 6.83 -13.71 0.11
N THR A 20 7.34 -14.35 1.15
CA THR A 20 7.64 -15.79 1.19
C THR A 20 6.44 -16.64 1.60
N SER A 21 5.35 -16.04 2.10
CA SER A 21 4.10 -16.73 2.36
C SER A 21 3.37 -17.11 1.06
N GLN A 22 2.45 -18.06 1.12
CA GLN A 22 1.64 -18.44 -0.05
C GLN A 22 0.81 -17.26 -0.57
N VAL A 23 0.08 -16.59 0.32
CA VAL A 23 -0.72 -15.40 -0.01
C VAL A 23 0.14 -14.28 -0.57
N GLY A 24 1.34 -14.05 -0.01
CA GLY A 24 2.27 -13.04 -0.52
C GLY A 24 2.79 -13.37 -1.92
N ARG A 25 3.12 -14.63 -2.21
CA ARG A 25 3.53 -15.06 -3.55
C ARG A 25 2.40 -14.96 -4.57
N ASP A 26 1.19 -15.34 -4.20
CA ASP A 26 0.02 -15.26 -5.09
C ASP A 26 -0.34 -13.79 -5.37
N SER A 27 -0.32 -12.94 -4.35
CA SER A 27 -0.51 -11.49 -4.49
C SER A 27 0.60 -10.86 -5.35
N ALA A 28 1.86 -11.26 -5.14
CA ALA A 28 2.98 -10.77 -5.95
C ALA A 28 2.83 -11.15 -7.42
N ARG A 29 2.33 -12.34 -7.74
CA ARG A 29 2.01 -12.75 -9.12
C ARG A 29 0.85 -11.95 -9.68
N MET A 30 -0.23 -11.80 -8.91
CA MET A 30 -1.43 -11.07 -9.31
C MET A 30 -1.14 -9.61 -9.66
N TYR A 31 -0.32 -8.94 -8.85
CA TYR A 31 0.04 -7.52 -9.04
C TYR A 31 1.41 -7.32 -9.71
N ASN A 32 2.02 -8.40 -10.22
CA ASN A 32 3.31 -8.40 -10.90
C ASN A 32 4.42 -7.66 -10.10
N VAL A 33 4.51 -7.96 -8.80
CA VAL A 33 5.56 -7.51 -7.88
C VAL A 33 6.77 -8.43 -8.03
N LYS A 34 7.91 -7.85 -8.45
CA LYS A 34 9.14 -8.59 -8.74
C LYS A 34 10.30 -8.28 -7.79
N ILE A 35 10.19 -7.19 -7.04
CA ILE A 35 11.25 -6.64 -6.19
C ILE A 35 10.60 -6.23 -4.87
N VAL A 36 11.26 -6.51 -3.75
CA VAL A 36 10.81 -6.13 -2.41
C VAL A 36 11.78 -5.13 -1.76
N PRO A 37 11.31 -4.26 -0.84
CA PRO A 37 9.91 -4.03 -0.51
C PRO A 37 9.14 -3.32 -1.66
N THR A 38 7.85 -3.62 -1.79
CA THR A 38 6.93 -2.93 -2.72
C THR A 38 5.66 -2.57 -1.97
N LEU A 39 5.24 -1.32 -2.07
CA LEU A 39 3.98 -0.81 -1.59
C LEU A 39 2.98 -0.71 -2.74
N LEU A 40 1.75 -1.16 -2.47
CA LEU A 40 0.61 -1.00 -3.36
C LEU A 40 -0.49 -0.29 -2.57
N VAL A 41 -1.05 0.77 -3.15
CA VAL A 41 -2.20 1.49 -2.59
C VAL A 41 -3.42 1.16 -3.43
N PHE A 42 -4.51 0.81 -2.76
CA PHE A 42 -5.78 0.45 -3.38
C PHE A 42 -6.84 1.50 -3.05
N ASP A 43 -7.71 1.80 -4.00
CA ASP A 43 -8.90 2.61 -3.74
C ASP A 43 -10.03 1.78 -3.09
N GLY A 44 -11.13 2.44 -2.70
CA GLY A 44 -12.32 1.77 -2.14
C GLY A 44 -13.04 0.81 -3.09
N ARG A 45 -12.61 0.70 -4.36
CA ARG A 45 -13.12 -0.24 -5.37
C ARG A 45 -12.13 -1.40 -5.62
N GLY A 46 -11.01 -1.44 -4.89
CA GLY A 46 -9.98 -2.47 -5.02
C GLY A 46 -9.05 -2.28 -6.23
N GLN A 47 -9.00 -1.10 -6.83
CA GLN A 47 -8.07 -0.79 -7.92
C GLN A 47 -6.75 -0.25 -7.38
N VAL A 48 -5.62 -0.70 -7.95
CA VAL A 48 -4.29 -0.19 -7.59
C VAL A 48 -4.13 1.21 -8.17
N VAL A 49 -4.08 2.21 -7.31
CA VAL A 49 -3.93 3.64 -7.69
C VAL A 49 -2.49 4.12 -7.56
N HIS A 50 -1.69 3.48 -6.72
CA HIS A 50 -0.29 3.82 -6.55
C HIS A 50 0.56 2.55 -6.33
N ARG A 51 1.78 2.58 -6.88
CA ARG A 51 2.79 1.53 -6.71
C ARG A 51 4.16 2.16 -6.48
N GLN A 52 4.79 1.81 -5.37
CA GLN A 52 6.16 2.20 -5.06
C GLN A 52 7.01 0.95 -4.85
N THR A 53 8.15 0.86 -5.53
CA THR A 53 9.13 -0.21 -5.32
C THR A 53 10.38 0.38 -4.69
N GLY A 54 10.93 -0.30 -3.69
CA GLY A 54 12.04 0.19 -2.88
C GLY A 54 11.60 0.55 -1.47
N MET A 55 12.45 1.27 -0.76
CA MET A 55 12.20 1.63 0.64
C MET A 55 10.95 2.51 0.73
N PRO A 56 9.92 2.10 1.51
CA PRO A 56 8.70 2.89 1.63
C PRO A 56 9.04 4.23 2.28
N ASP A 57 8.60 5.30 1.63
CA ASP A 57 8.74 6.66 2.14
C ASP A 57 7.44 7.04 2.85
N THR A 58 7.46 7.00 4.17
CA THR A 58 6.28 7.21 5.02
C THR A 58 5.56 8.51 4.69
N ASP A 59 6.29 9.61 4.46
CA ASP A 59 5.71 10.91 4.14
C ASP A 59 5.01 10.89 2.77
N ALA A 60 5.61 10.24 1.77
CA ALA A 60 5.00 10.08 0.45
C ALA A 60 3.70 9.24 0.52
N ILE A 61 3.68 8.20 1.37
CA ILE A 61 2.49 7.35 1.54
C ILE A 61 1.34 8.14 2.17
N HIS A 62 1.64 8.97 3.17
CA HIS A 62 0.66 9.86 3.79
C HIS A 62 0.05 10.83 2.79
N ALA A 63 0.88 11.47 1.98
CA ALA A 63 0.41 12.40 0.96
C ALA A 63 -0.53 11.71 -0.04
N GLU A 64 -0.20 10.49 -0.47
CA GLU A 64 -1.00 9.75 -1.43
C GLU A 64 -2.33 9.27 -0.86
N ILE A 65 -2.35 8.81 0.39
CA ILE A 65 -3.61 8.40 1.05
C ILE A 65 -4.49 9.62 1.32
N ALA A 66 -3.91 10.76 1.71
CA ALA A 66 -4.65 12.01 1.85
C ALA A 66 -5.27 12.46 0.51
N ALA A 67 -4.53 12.32 -0.60
CA ALA A 67 -5.03 12.64 -1.94
C ALA A 67 -6.18 11.71 -2.39
N LEU A 68 -6.15 10.43 -1.99
CA LEU A 68 -7.21 9.46 -2.30
C LEU A 68 -8.45 9.61 -1.42
N SER A 69 -8.27 10.12 -0.20
CA SER A 69 -9.34 10.37 0.77
C SER A 69 -10.05 11.72 0.54
N ALA A 70 -9.44 12.60 -0.26
CA ALA A 70 -10.05 13.85 -0.66
C ALA A 70 -11.26 13.55 -1.57
N PRO A 71 -12.45 14.11 -1.28
CA PRO A 71 -13.59 13.95 -2.16
C PRO A 71 -13.25 14.54 -3.53
N VAL A 72 -13.45 13.74 -4.58
CA VAL A 72 -13.45 14.23 -5.96
C VAL A 72 -14.65 15.20 -6.05
N GLU A 73 -14.37 16.50 -6.18
CA GLU A 73 -15.37 17.53 -6.48
C GLU A 73 -16.11 17.25 -7.80
#